data_AF-A0A4Q1F8S6-F1
#
_entry.id   AF-A0A4Q1F8S6-F1
#
_cell.length_a   1.000
_cell.length_b   1.000
_cell.length_c   1.000
_cell.angle_alpha   90.00
_cell.angle_beta   90.00
_cell.angle_gamma   90.00
#
_symmetry.space_group_name_H-M   'P 1'
#
loop_
_entity.id
_entity.type
_entity.pdbx_description
1 polymer ?
#
loop_
_entity_poly.entity_id
_entity_poly.type
_entity_poly.pdbx_seq_one_letter_code
_entity_poly.pdbx_strand_id
1 'polypeptide(L)'
;MIDILNLREGENDRALTLEQVKKDIEFKGANLWILACAIMVASVGLNVNSTAVIIGAMLISPLMGPIVGAGFALGIYDFALLKKSLRNLLNATFVSLAVSTLYFYLSPFKDVQSELLARTSPNIYDILIAFFGGIVGVIAITRTEKGNPVPGVAIATALMPPLCTAGYGLATGQWTFFLGAFYLYIINCVFIGIATFLIIKYLNYPPVKQIDEKQQKRVKLIIVVVTTSMLIPSSYLAFSLYVEQQFKKNVDLFLDDEFSSKGYTVVYKKTEFNPQKKKIELAFLSKKFDAQEIKELKTKLNRNKYLKGTELLIRQESDDKQDPLKNDLLNKIKSSENEMDAKDLKLLHLEKELAKNKFDNEQILKETKTLFPTISSLSVTKTNFVTERDSTYAITAVIYDGKGTFNETDQKKFKDWLSVRLAVKDVEIFKKQ
;
A
#
# COMPACT_ATOMS: atom_id res chain seq x y z
N MET A 1 27.17 6.21 -36.10
CA MET A 1 26.01 6.16 -35.18
C MET A 1 25.89 4.83 -34.43
N ILE A 2 26.44 3.71 -34.94
CA ILE A 2 26.38 2.39 -34.28
C ILE A 2 27.38 2.25 -33.11
N ASP A 3 28.48 3.03 -33.08
CA ASP A 3 29.48 2.95 -31.99
C ASP A 3 28.96 3.41 -30.62
N ILE A 4 28.03 4.36 -30.56
CA ILE A 4 27.55 4.93 -29.28
C ILE A 4 26.80 3.88 -28.43
N LEU A 5 26.25 2.83 -29.06
CA LEU A 5 25.50 1.76 -28.38
C LEU A 5 26.30 0.46 -28.23
N ASN A 6 27.59 0.44 -28.59
CA ASN A 6 28.39 -0.77 -28.61
C ASN A 6 28.91 -1.14 -27.19
N LEU A 7 28.22 -2.08 -26.55
CA LEU A 7 28.62 -2.57 -25.22
C LEU A 7 29.92 -3.39 -25.20
N ARG A 8 30.45 -3.82 -26.36
CA ARG A 8 31.65 -4.66 -26.46
C ARG A 8 32.95 -3.88 -26.28
N GLU A 9 32.93 -2.58 -26.54
CA GLU A 9 34.13 -1.74 -26.50
C GLU A 9 34.47 -1.33 -25.06
N GLY A 10 35.54 -1.86 -24.46
CA GLY A 10 35.87 -1.67 -23.03
C GLY A 10 35.38 -2.79 -22.11
N GLU A 11 35.02 -3.95 -22.68
CA GLU A 11 34.80 -5.19 -21.92
C GLU A 11 36.10 -5.64 -21.25
N ASN A 12 36.02 -6.05 -19.99
CA ASN A 12 37.15 -6.64 -19.25
C ASN A 12 37.44 -8.05 -19.80
N ASP A 13 38.62 -8.61 -19.47
CA ASP A 13 38.91 -10.00 -19.83
C ASP A 13 37.83 -10.92 -19.24
N ARG A 14 37.20 -11.73 -20.10
CA ARG A 14 36.12 -12.64 -19.74
C ARG A 14 36.52 -13.63 -18.65
N ALA A 15 37.79 -14.02 -18.60
CA ALA A 15 38.32 -14.89 -17.55
C ALA A 15 38.36 -14.16 -16.19
N LEU A 16 38.81 -12.89 -16.18
CA LEU A 16 38.84 -12.04 -14.99
C LEU A 16 37.42 -11.73 -14.50
N THR A 17 36.49 -11.42 -15.41
CA THR A 17 35.07 -11.21 -15.08
C THR A 17 34.47 -12.45 -14.41
N LEU A 18 34.74 -13.65 -14.94
CA LEU A 18 34.25 -14.90 -14.36
C LEU A 18 34.86 -15.16 -12.97
N GLU A 19 36.13 -14.85 -12.77
CA GLU A 19 36.79 -14.97 -11.46
C GLU A 19 36.21 -13.99 -10.44
N GLN A 20 35.95 -12.75 -10.86
CA GLN A 20 35.32 -11.74 -10.02
C GLN A 20 33.90 -12.15 -9.62
N VAL A 21 33.08 -12.63 -10.56
CA VAL A 21 31.74 -13.16 -10.25
C VAL A 21 31.83 -14.34 -9.29
N LYS A 22 32.78 -15.26 -9.48
CA LYS A 22 33.00 -16.41 -8.56
C LYS A 22 33.36 -15.96 -7.15
N LYS A 23 34.14 -14.89 -7.01
CA LYS A 23 34.52 -14.29 -5.73
C LYS A 23 33.34 -13.59 -5.06
N ASP A 24 32.55 -12.84 -5.82
CA ASP A 24 31.37 -12.11 -5.33
C ASP A 24 30.23 -13.05 -4.90
N ILE A 25 30.18 -14.27 -5.42
CA ILE A 25 29.26 -15.32 -4.96
C ILE A 25 29.63 -15.85 -3.56
N GLU A 26 30.89 -15.77 -3.13
CA GLU A 26 31.32 -16.38 -1.86
C GLU A 26 30.80 -15.64 -0.61
N PHE A 27 29.83 -16.26 0.04
CA PHE A 27 29.36 -15.90 1.38
C PHE A 27 30.10 -16.72 2.44
N LYS A 28 31.26 -16.24 2.90
CA LYS A 28 31.98 -16.81 4.06
C LYS A 28 32.45 -15.70 4.99
N GLY A 29 32.35 -15.93 6.30
CA GLY A 29 32.92 -15.07 7.34
C GLY A 29 32.45 -13.61 7.25
N ALA A 30 33.34 -12.73 6.79
CA ALA A 30 33.15 -11.28 6.76
C ALA A 30 31.88 -10.84 6.00
N ASN A 31 31.60 -11.40 4.82
CA ASN A 31 30.42 -11.02 4.03
C ASN A 31 29.09 -11.33 4.76
N LEU A 32 29.07 -12.37 5.59
CA LEU A 32 27.87 -12.75 6.36
C LEU A 32 27.66 -11.79 7.55
N TRP A 33 28.74 -11.39 8.23
CA TRP A 33 28.69 -10.37 9.28
C TRP A 33 28.28 -9.00 8.71
N ILE A 34 28.86 -8.60 7.58
CA ILE A 34 28.49 -7.35 6.89
C ILE A 34 27.01 -7.39 6.53
N LEU A 35 26.51 -8.51 5.97
CA LEU A 35 25.09 -8.68 5.68
C LEU A 35 24.22 -8.56 6.94
N ALA A 36 24.57 -9.25 8.02
CA ALA A 36 23.82 -9.20 9.27
C ALA A 36 23.75 -7.76 9.83
N CYS A 37 24.87 -7.04 9.85
CA CYS A 37 24.91 -5.63 10.26
C CYS A 37 24.10 -4.75 9.32
N ALA A 38 24.20 -4.94 8.01
CA ALA A 38 23.46 -4.15 7.03
C ALA A 38 21.94 -4.37 7.19
N ILE A 39 21.49 -5.61 7.40
CA ILE A 39 20.06 -5.92 7.66
C ILE A 39 19.58 -5.30 8.96
N MET A 40 20.41 -5.30 10.00
CA MET A 40 20.07 -4.62 11.25
C MET A 40 19.90 -3.11 11.03
N VAL A 41 20.84 -2.45 10.33
CA VAL A 41 20.76 -1.02 9.99
C VAL A 41 19.53 -0.73 9.12
N ALA A 42 19.23 -1.58 8.13
CA ALA A 42 18.04 -1.44 7.30
C ALA A 42 16.75 -1.58 8.12
N SER A 43 16.70 -2.52 9.07
CA SER A 43 15.54 -2.74 9.94
C SER A 43 15.33 -1.57 10.91
N VAL A 44 16.42 -0.98 11.43
CA VAL A 44 16.37 0.28 12.17
C VAL A 44 15.84 1.40 11.29
N GLY A 45 16.39 1.55 10.07
CA GLY A 45 15.97 2.55 9.10
C GLY A 45 14.47 2.47 8.75
N LEU A 46 13.93 1.25 8.60
CA LEU A 46 12.49 1.03 8.39
C LEU A 46 11.67 1.46 9.60
N ASN A 47 12.11 1.12 10.82
CA ASN A 47 11.38 1.47 12.05
C ASN A 47 11.36 2.99 12.30
N VAL A 48 12.43 3.71 11.94
CA VAL A 48 12.49 5.18 12.03
C VAL A 48 11.99 5.89 10.77
N ASN A 49 11.47 5.15 9.79
CA ASN A 49 10.97 5.67 8.52
C ASN A 49 12.00 6.55 7.77
N SER A 50 13.28 6.17 7.78
CA SER A 50 14.39 6.94 7.18
C SER A 50 14.92 6.29 5.90
N THR A 51 14.49 6.80 4.76
CA THR A 51 14.94 6.34 3.43
C THR A 51 16.46 6.47 3.26
N ALA A 52 17.09 7.50 3.84
CA ALA A 52 18.55 7.69 3.75
C ALA A 52 19.35 6.56 4.45
N VAL A 53 18.92 6.15 5.64
CA VAL A 53 19.56 5.03 6.37
C VAL A 53 19.35 3.72 5.63
N ILE A 54 18.15 3.52 5.09
CA ILE A 54 17.82 2.35 4.28
C ILE A 54 18.73 2.26 3.04
N ILE A 55 18.93 3.36 2.33
CA ILE A 55 19.86 3.43 1.17
C ILE A 55 21.32 3.18 1.60
N GLY A 56 21.74 3.72 2.75
CA GLY A 56 23.07 3.44 3.30
C GLY A 56 23.30 1.95 3.57
N ALA A 57 22.31 1.26 4.14
CA ALA A 57 22.38 -0.17 4.37
C ALA A 57 22.42 -0.99 3.07
N MET A 58 21.67 -0.57 2.05
CA MET A 58 21.65 -1.19 0.72
C MET A 58 23.02 -1.18 0.06
N LEU A 59 23.75 -0.06 0.16
CA LEU A 59 25.08 0.12 -0.41
C LEU A 59 26.13 -0.85 0.14
N ILE A 60 25.98 -1.25 1.41
CA ILE A 60 26.94 -2.07 2.13
C ILE A 60 26.63 -3.57 1.95
N SER A 61 25.40 -3.91 1.57
CA SER A 61 24.90 -5.29 1.56
C SER A 61 25.44 -6.12 0.37
N PRO A 62 26.10 -7.28 0.62
CA PRO A 62 26.64 -8.13 -0.43
C PRO A 62 25.60 -9.07 -1.09
N LEU A 63 24.29 -8.76 -1.01
CA LEU A 63 23.22 -9.62 -1.58
C LEU A 63 23.25 -9.74 -3.11
N MET A 64 23.86 -8.78 -3.81
CA MET A 64 23.89 -8.74 -5.27
C MET A 64 24.67 -9.91 -5.89
N GLY A 65 25.80 -10.30 -5.27
CA GLY A 65 26.76 -11.25 -5.84
C GLY A 65 26.14 -12.61 -6.21
N PRO A 66 25.44 -13.30 -5.28
CA PRO A 66 24.79 -14.58 -5.58
C PRO A 66 23.70 -14.51 -6.67
N ILE A 67 22.96 -13.40 -6.79
CA ILE A 67 21.87 -13.28 -7.77
C ILE A 67 22.43 -13.07 -9.17
N VAL A 68 23.37 -12.13 -9.31
CA VAL A 68 24.08 -11.90 -10.57
C VAL A 68 24.86 -13.16 -10.95
N GLY A 69 25.51 -13.81 -9.98
CA GLY A 69 26.20 -15.07 -10.17
C GLY A 69 25.31 -16.20 -10.69
N ALA A 70 24.06 -16.27 -10.26
CA ALA A 70 23.09 -17.25 -10.79
C ALA A 70 22.71 -16.93 -12.24
N GLY A 71 22.40 -15.68 -12.57
CA GLY A 71 22.12 -15.26 -13.95
C GLY A 71 23.31 -15.44 -14.89
N PHE A 72 24.51 -15.16 -14.42
CA PHE A 72 25.76 -15.36 -15.15
C PHE A 72 25.99 -16.85 -15.42
N ALA A 73 25.80 -17.72 -14.42
CA ALA A 73 25.91 -19.16 -14.55
C ALA A 73 24.93 -19.75 -15.58
N LEU A 74 23.70 -19.24 -15.63
CA LEU A 74 22.73 -19.60 -16.68
C LEU A 74 23.21 -19.17 -18.07
N GLY A 75 23.87 -18.01 -18.18
CA GLY A 75 24.37 -17.48 -19.45
C GLY A 75 25.53 -18.29 -20.04
N ILE A 76 26.45 -18.77 -19.18
CA ILE A 76 27.63 -19.57 -19.57
C ILE A 76 27.41 -21.08 -19.49
N TYR A 77 26.19 -21.52 -19.17
CA TYR A 77 25.83 -22.93 -18.98
C TYR A 77 26.64 -23.67 -17.89
N ASP A 78 26.98 -23.01 -16.78
CA ASP A 78 27.73 -23.59 -15.67
C ASP A 78 26.80 -24.01 -14.50
N PHE A 79 26.47 -25.30 -14.44
CA PHE A 79 25.60 -25.83 -13.39
C PHE A 79 26.24 -25.81 -11.99
N ALA A 80 27.56 -25.98 -11.89
CA ALA A 80 28.26 -25.97 -10.61
C ALA A 80 28.22 -24.56 -10.00
N LEU A 81 28.46 -23.55 -10.84
CA LEU A 81 28.34 -22.14 -10.45
C LEU A 81 26.89 -21.80 -10.09
N LEU A 82 25.91 -22.24 -10.88
CA LEU A 82 24.49 -22.03 -10.60
C LEU A 82 24.10 -22.57 -9.21
N LYS A 83 24.49 -23.83 -8.92
CA LYS A 83 24.20 -24.47 -7.62
C LYS A 83 24.88 -23.73 -6.46
N LYS A 84 26.13 -23.27 -6.64
CA LYS A 84 26.87 -22.49 -5.64
C LYS A 84 26.15 -21.16 -5.36
N SER A 85 25.80 -20.42 -6.41
CA SER A 85 25.06 -19.15 -6.34
C SER A 85 23.73 -19.30 -5.64
N LEU A 86 22.92 -20.31 -6.00
CA LEU A 86 21.61 -20.54 -5.40
C LEU A 86 21.70 -20.93 -3.92
N ARG A 87 22.67 -21.77 -3.55
CA ARG A 87 22.91 -22.13 -2.13
C ARG A 87 23.32 -20.92 -1.31
N ASN A 88 24.19 -20.07 -1.83
CA ASN A 88 24.62 -18.87 -1.14
C ASN A 88 23.51 -17.82 -1.05
N LEU A 89 22.67 -17.69 -2.09
CA LEU A 89 21.49 -16.85 -2.05
C LEU A 89 20.51 -17.30 -0.95
N LEU A 90 20.21 -18.60 -0.88
CA LEU A 90 19.35 -19.16 0.17
C LEU A 90 19.93 -18.92 1.58
N ASN A 91 21.23 -19.13 1.77
CA ASN A 91 21.88 -18.85 3.04
C ASN A 91 21.79 -17.36 3.41
N ALA A 92 22.02 -16.45 2.45
CA ALA A 92 21.93 -15.02 2.68
C ALA A 92 20.49 -14.58 3.00
N THR A 93 19.50 -15.13 2.29
CA THR A 93 18.07 -14.92 2.58
C THR A 93 17.72 -15.39 3.99
N PHE A 94 18.16 -16.60 4.37
CA PHE A 94 17.90 -17.15 5.70
C PHE A 94 18.51 -16.29 6.81
N VAL A 95 19.77 -15.89 6.68
CA VAL A 95 20.44 -15.02 7.65
C VAL A 95 19.73 -13.67 7.73
N SER A 96 19.36 -13.08 6.59
CA SER A 96 18.67 -11.79 6.56
C SER A 96 17.30 -11.85 7.22
N LEU A 97 16.51 -12.90 6.95
CA LEU A 97 15.23 -13.13 7.62
C LEU A 97 15.43 -13.34 9.12
N ALA A 98 16.37 -14.19 9.52
CA ALA A 98 16.63 -14.46 10.93
C ALA A 98 17.02 -13.17 11.70
N VAL A 99 17.91 -12.36 11.14
CA VAL A 99 18.39 -11.12 11.79
C VAL A 99 17.29 -10.05 11.84
N SER A 100 16.57 -9.83 10.75
CA SER A 100 15.45 -8.85 10.74
C SER A 100 14.30 -9.31 11.64
N THR A 101 13.92 -10.59 11.60
CA THR A 101 12.90 -11.15 12.50
C THR A 101 13.32 -11.03 13.97
N LEU A 102 14.57 -11.36 14.31
CA LEU A 102 15.06 -11.21 15.68
C LEU A 102 15.02 -9.74 16.14
N TYR A 103 15.44 -8.81 15.28
CA TYR A 103 15.37 -7.39 15.57
C TYR A 103 13.93 -6.92 15.83
N PHE A 104 12.98 -7.22 14.94
CA PHE A 104 11.58 -6.78 15.11
C PHE A 104 10.84 -7.52 16.24
N TYR A 105 11.27 -8.74 16.57
CA TYR A 105 10.74 -9.48 17.71
C TYR A 105 11.16 -8.85 19.03
N LEU A 106 12.43 -8.44 19.16
CA LEU A 106 13.00 -7.80 20.34
C LEU A 106 12.65 -6.30 20.43
N SER A 107 12.38 -5.64 19.30
CA SER A 107 12.03 -4.23 19.28
C SER A 107 10.72 -3.96 20.03
N PRO A 108 10.70 -3.00 20.98
CA PRO A 108 9.48 -2.59 21.65
C PRO A 108 8.57 -1.74 20.75
N PHE A 109 9.12 -1.17 19.67
CA PHE A 109 8.38 -0.39 18.68
C PHE A 109 8.01 -1.30 17.50
N LYS A 110 6.72 -1.63 17.41
CA LYS A 110 6.15 -2.52 16.38
C LYS A 110 5.15 -1.82 15.47
N ASP A 111 5.02 -0.50 15.59
CA ASP A 111 4.12 0.27 14.74
C ASP A 111 4.46 0.03 13.27
N VAL A 112 3.43 -0.03 12.43
CA VAL A 112 3.60 -0.26 11.00
C VAL A 112 3.90 1.09 10.34
N GLN A 113 5.16 1.35 9.97
CA GLN A 113 5.52 2.57 9.23
C GLN A 113 5.19 2.47 7.73
N SER A 114 4.99 3.63 7.10
CA SER A 114 4.63 3.74 5.68
C SER A 114 5.66 3.11 4.72
N GLU A 115 6.97 3.23 5.01
CA GLU A 115 8.02 2.57 4.23
C GLU A 115 7.93 1.04 4.30
N LEU A 116 7.42 0.48 5.40
CA LEU A 116 7.22 -0.96 5.53
C LEU A 116 6.04 -1.42 4.66
N LEU A 117 4.92 -0.69 4.73
CA LEU A 117 3.70 -0.95 3.94
C LEU A 117 3.96 -0.87 2.44
N ALA A 118 4.71 0.14 2.00
CA ALA A 118 5.05 0.36 0.60
C ALA A 118 5.81 -0.82 -0.02
N ARG A 119 6.37 -1.71 0.80
CA ARG A 119 7.15 -2.89 0.37
C ARG A 119 6.39 -4.22 0.56
N THR A 120 5.12 -4.18 0.94
CA THR A 120 4.27 -5.38 1.08
C THR A 120 3.47 -5.72 -0.17
N SER A 121 3.15 -4.72 -1.01
CA SER A 121 2.39 -4.91 -2.25
C SER A 121 3.33 -4.87 -3.47
N PRO A 122 3.42 -5.94 -4.28
CA PRO A 122 4.21 -5.92 -5.49
C PRO A 122 3.70 -4.90 -6.50
N ASN A 123 4.60 -4.15 -7.13
CA ASN A 123 4.27 -3.20 -8.18
C ASN A 123 5.00 -3.53 -9.49
N ILE A 124 4.39 -3.18 -10.63
CA ILE A 124 5.05 -3.26 -11.93
C ILE A 124 6.32 -2.41 -11.98
N TYR A 125 6.37 -1.30 -11.24
CA TYR A 125 7.55 -0.44 -11.18
C TYR A 125 8.74 -1.12 -10.49
N ASP A 126 8.51 -1.95 -9.47
CA ASP A 126 9.59 -2.70 -8.81
C ASP A 126 10.24 -3.70 -9.77
N ILE A 127 9.44 -4.33 -10.64
CA ILE A 127 9.93 -5.24 -11.68
C ILE A 127 10.82 -4.50 -12.68
N LEU A 128 10.41 -3.32 -13.12
CA LEU A 128 11.21 -2.49 -14.04
C LEU A 128 12.54 -2.08 -13.38
N ILE A 129 12.49 -1.64 -12.12
CA ILE A 129 13.69 -1.26 -11.36
C ILE A 129 14.62 -2.47 -11.22
N ALA A 130 14.11 -3.65 -10.85
CA ALA A 130 14.89 -4.87 -10.71
C ALA A 130 15.53 -5.31 -12.04
N PHE A 131 14.77 -5.25 -13.14
CA PHE A 131 15.26 -5.64 -14.47
C PHE A 131 16.36 -4.70 -14.97
N PHE A 132 16.13 -3.39 -14.97
CA PHE A 132 17.13 -2.42 -15.41
C PHE A 132 18.31 -2.33 -14.44
N GLY A 133 18.07 -2.45 -13.13
CA GLY A 133 19.14 -2.58 -12.12
C GLY A 133 20.03 -3.78 -12.40
N GLY A 134 19.43 -4.93 -12.75
CA GLY A 134 20.16 -6.12 -13.19
C GLY A 134 21.01 -5.90 -14.43
N ILE A 135 20.49 -5.21 -15.47
CA ILE A 135 21.25 -4.83 -16.67
C ILE A 135 22.45 -3.96 -16.30
N VAL A 136 22.24 -2.93 -15.48
CA VAL A 136 23.31 -2.02 -15.06
C VAL A 136 24.36 -2.78 -14.24
N GLY A 137 23.93 -3.68 -13.35
CA GLY A 137 24.80 -4.52 -12.52
C GLY A 137 25.73 -5.41 -13.34
N VAL A 138 25.19 -6.14 -14.32
CA VAL A 138 26.02 -7.01 -15.17
C VAL A 138 26.95 -6.21 -16.08
N ILE A 139 26.49 -5.09 -16.65
CA ILE A 139 27.34 -4.21 -17.47
C ILE A 139 28.52 -3.70 -16.64
N ALA A 140 28.27 -3.25 -15.41
CA ALA A 140 29.32 -2.75 -14.52
C ALA A 140 30.35 -3.82 -14.16
N ILE A 141 29.92 -5.07 -13.94
CA ILE A 141 30.84 -6.18 -13.64
C ILE A 141 31.66 -6.59 -14.87
N THR A 142 31.11 -6.46 -16.08
CA THR A 142 31.81 -6.79 -17.33
C THR A 142 32.78 -5.70 -17.82
N ARG A 143 32.87 -4.55 -17.14
CA ARG A 143 33.68 -3.39 -17.55
C ARG A 143 35.01 -3.34 -16.81
N THR A 144 36.05 -2.86 -17.50
CA THR A 144 37.42 -2.75 -16.95
C THR A 144 37.55 -1.62 -15.93
N GLU A 145 36.72 -0.58 -16.03
CA GLU A 145 36.69 0.51 -15.06
C GLU A 145 36.02 0.06 -13.76
N LYS A 146 36.85 -0.20 -12.75
CA LYS A 146 36.38 -0.38 -11.38
C LYS A 146 35.89 0.96 -10.85
N GLY A 147 34.61 1.06 -10.48
CA GLY A 147 34.22 2.03 -9.46
C GLY A 147 33.03 2.91 -9.75
N ASN A 148 31.89 2.34 -10.11
CA ASN A 148 30.65 3.01 -9.77
C ASN A 148 29.84 2.14 -8.80
N PRO A 149 29.60 2.58 -7.54
CA PRO A 149 28.68 1.91 -6.60
C PRO A 149 27.22 1.90 -7.07
N VAL A 150 26.87 2.78 -8.01
CA VAL A 150 25.51 3.04 -8.51
C VAL A 150 24.72 1.78 -8.96
N PRO A 151 25.30 0.79 -9.68
CA PRO A 151 24.62 -0.46 -10.03
C PRO A 151 24.21 -1.27 -8.80
N GLY A 152 25.09 -1.31 -7.78
CA GLY A 152 24.83 -1.98 -6.51
C GLY A 152 23.68 -1.35 -5.75
N VAL A 153 23.56 -0.01 -5.79
CA VAL A 153 22.43 0.72 -5.21
C VAL A 153 21.12 0.29 -5.84
N ALA A 154 21.02 0.30 -7.17
CA ALA A 154 19.78 0.01 -7.88
C ALA A 154 19.29 -1.45 -7.68
N ILE A 155 20.21 -2.39 -7.49
CA ILE A 155 19.88 -3.78 -7.19
C ILE A 155 19.48 -3.94 -5.72
N ALA A 156 20.23 -3.33 -4.81
CA ALA A 156 19.97 -3.43 -3.37
C ALA A 156 18.67 -2.71 -2.96
N THR A 157 18.27 -1.65 -3.67
CA THR A 157 16.98 -0.96 -3.46
C THR A 157 15.78 -1.87 -3.67
N ALA A 158 15.87 -2.79 -4.62
CA ALA A 158 14.80 -3.73 -4.93
C ALA A 158 14.77 -4.94 -3.97
N LEU A 159 15.85 -5.25 -3.27
CA LEU A 159 15.98 -6.53 -2.55
C LEU A 159 15.93 -6.40 -1.03
N MET A 160 16.62 -5.41 -0.49
CA MET A 160 16.85 -5.34 0.96
C MET A 160 15.59 -4.98 1.76
N PRO A 161 14.79 -3.96 1.37
CA PRO A 161 13.58 -3.60 2.12
C PRO A 161 12.52 -4.71 2.10
N PRO A 162 12.16 -5.32 0.96
CA PRO A 162 11.17 -6.41 0.98
C PRO A 162 11.59 -7.59 1.86
N LEU A 163 12.90 -7.88 1.92
CA LEU A 163 13.42 -8.94 2.78
C LEU A 163 13.33 -8.60 4.28
N CYS A 164 13.61 -7.35 4.66
CA CYS A 164 13.44 -6.88 6.04
C CYS A 164 11.96 -6.78 6.43
N THR A 165 11.09 -6.32 5.52
CA THR A 165 9.63 -6.30 5.70
C THR A 165 9.07 -7.72 5.84
N ALA A 166 9.59 -8.69 5.10
CA ALA A 166 9.25 -10.10 5.30
C ALA A 166 9.65 -10.58 6.71
N GLY A 167 10.85 -10.20 7.18
CA GLY A 167 11.29 -10.46 8.55
C GLY A 167 10.38 -9.86 9.62
N TYR A 168 9.90 -8.62 9.42
CA TYR A 168 8.87 -7.98 10.25
C TYR A 168 7.56 -8.77 10.26
N GLY A 169 7.08 -9.22 9.10
CA GLY A 169 5.86 -10.02 8.98
C GLY A 169 5.96 -11.34 9.77
N LEU A 170 7.12 -11.99 9.74
CA LEU A 170 7.39 -13.18 10.58
C LEU A 170 7.41 -12.84 12.08
N ALA A 171 8.06 -11.74 12.46
CA ALA A 171 8.18 -11.33 13.87
C ALA A 171 6.85 -10.94 14.51
N THR A 172 5.93 -10.38 13.72
CA THR A 172 4.62 -9.90 14.17
C THR A 172 3.49 -10.91 13.93
N GLY A 173 3.76 -12.04 13.26
CA GLY A 173 2.76 -13.04 12.90
C GLY A 173 1.82 -12.62 11.76
N GLN A 174 2.14 -11.52 11.06
CA GLN A 174 1.35 -11.00 9.94
C GLN A 174 1.71 -11.68 8.63
N TRP A 175 1.09 -12.84 8.37
CA TRP A 175 1.37 -13.66 7.19
C TRP A 175 1.15 -12.94 5.85
N THR A 176 0.16 -12.04 5.77
CA THR A 176 -0.06 -11.22 4.56
C THR A 176 1.15 -10.35 4.24
N PHE A 177 1.76 -9.70 5.24
CA PHE A 177 2.93 -8.84 5.03
C PHE A 177 4.15 -9.67 4.67
N PHE A 178 4.35 -10.81 5.36
CA PHE A 178 5.42 -11.74 5.04
C PHE A 178 5.32 -12.23 3.59
N LEU A 179 4.16 -12.78 3.21
CA LEU A 179 3.96 -13.36 1.89
C LEU A 179 4.08 -12.31 0.79
N GLY A 180 3.50 -11.13 0.97
CA GLY A 180 3.58 -10.04 -0.01
C GLY A 180 5.00 -9.55 -0.24
N ALA A 181 5.73 -9.25 0.84
CA ALA A 181 7.10 -8.73 0.76
C ALA A 181 8.11 -9.80 0.30
N PHE A 182 7.96 -11.05 0.77
CA PHE A 182 8.80 -12.16 0.33
C PHE A 182 8.56 -12.51 -1.15
N TYR A 183 7.31 -12.42 -1.61
CA TYR A 183 6.97 -12.58 -3.01
C TYR A 183 7.59 -11.48 -3.88
N LEU A 184 7.56 -10.21 -3.44
CA LEU A 184 8.26 -9.10 -4.09
C LEU A 184 9.78 -9.35 -4.17
N TYR A 185 10.39 -9.82 -3.07
CA TYR A 185 11.80 -10.20 -3.04
C TYR A 185 12.16 -11.28 -4.08
N ILE A 186 11.36 -12.36 -4.16
CA ILE A 186 11.58 -13.45 -5.12
C ILE A 186 11.48 -12.93 -6.55
N ILE A 187 10.44 -12.16 -6.87
CA ILE A 187 10.26 -11.58 -8.20
C ILE A 187 11.48 -10.74 -8.58
N ASN A 188 11.96 -9.89 -7.68
CA ASN A 188 13.10 -9.02 -7.96
C ASN A 188 14.38 -9.84 -8.22
N CYS A 189 14.64 -10.89 -7.42
CA CYS A 189 15.74 -11.83 -7.68
C CYS A 189 15.65 -12.45 -9.07
N VAL A 190 14.43 -12.84 -9.47
CA VAL A 190 14.19 -13.49 -10.76
C VAL A 190 14.44 -12.54 -11.93
N PHE A 191 13.92 -11.31 -11.88
CA PHE A 191 14.12 -10.33 -12.95
C PHE A 191 15.58 -9.84 -13.05
N ILE A 192 16.30 -9.71 -11.94
CA ILE A 192 17.75 -9.43 -11.95
C ILE A 192 18.53 -10.58 -12.60
N GLY A 193 18.18 -11.83 -12.26
CA GLY A 193 18.80 -13.02 -12.85
C GLY A 193 18.54 -13.12 -14.37
N ILE A 194 17.30 -12.85 -14.81
CA ILE A 194 16.93 -12.81 -16.23
C ILE A 194 17.70 -11.70 -16.97
N ALA A 195 17.74 -10.49 -16.42
CA ALA A 195 18.49 -9.37 -16.99
C ALA A 195 19.97 -9.72 -17.18
N THR A 196 20.58 -10.30 -16.14
CA THR A 196 21.98 -10.77 -16.20
C THR A 196 22.17 -11.82 -17.29
N PHE A 197 21.29 -12.84 -17.34
CA PHE A 197 21.32 -13.88 -18.36
C PHE A 197 21.26 -13.31 -19.79
N LEU A 198 20.35 -12.35 -20.03
CA LEU A 198 20.16 -11.75 -21.35
C LEU A 198 21.42 -10.98 -21.82
N ILE A 199 22.04 -10.21 -20.93
CA ILE A 199 23.27 -9.46 -21.27
C ILE A 199 24.45 -10.40 -21.49
N ILE A 200 24.66 -11.40 -20.64
CA ILE A 200 25.74 -12.38 -20.84
C ILE A 200 25.58 -13.14 -22.16
N LYS A 201 24.33 -13.45 -22.54
CA LYS A 201 24.03 -14.04 -23.85
C LYS A 201 24.31 -13.05 -24.99
N TYR A 202 23.93 -11.79 -24.84
CA TYR A 202 24.18 -10.73 -25.81
C TYR A 202 25.68 -10.49 -26.06
N LEU A 203 26.49 -10.53 -24.99
CA LEU A 203 27.95 -10.41 -25.05
C LEU A 203 28.64 -11.68 -25.57
N ASN A 204 27.89 -12.76 -25.82
CA ASN A 204 28.40 -14.04 -26.32
C ASN A 204 29.54 -14.61 -25.46
N TYR A 205 29.35 -14.65 -24.13
CA TYR A 205 30.28 -15.36 -23.25
C TYR A 205 30.35 -16.84 -23.63
N PRO A 206 31.56 -17.44 -23.70
CA PRO A 206 31.70 -18.83 -24.10
C PRO A 206 31.10 -19.75 -23.03
N PRO A 207 30.40 -20.82 -23.45
CA PRO A 207 29.92 -21.83 -22.51
C PRO A 207 31.11 -22.52 -21.84
N VAL A 208 30.98 -22.83 -20.55
CA VAL A 208 31.99 -23.61 -19.84
C VAL A 208 32.10 -24.99 -20.48
N LYS A 209 33.29 -25.33 -20.99
CA LYS A 209 33.56 -26.66 -21.58
C LYS A 209 33.45 -27.70 -20.46
N GLN A 210 32.52 -28.64 -20.63
CA GLN A 210 32.46 -29.83 -19.80
C GLN A 210 33.32 -30.93 -20.43
N ILE A 211 33.91 -31.78 -19.60
CA ILE A 211 34.87 -32.82 -20.01
C ILE A 211 34.21 -33.89 -20.90
N ASP A 212 32.89 -34.05 -20.81
CA ASP A 212 32.11 -35.09 -21.51
C ASP A 212 30.95 -34.46 -22.33
N GLU A 213 30.84 -34.82 -23.61
CA GLU A 213 29.79 -34.32 -24.52
C GLU A 213 28.37 -34.69 -24.04
N LYS A 214 28.20 -35.85 -23.40
CA LYS A 214 26.90 -36.26 -22.85
C LYS A 214 26.49 -35.39 -21.66
N GLN A 215 27.45 -35.05 -20.79
CA GLN A 215 27.22 -34.14 -19.68
C GLN A 215 26.92 -32.73 -20.17
N GLN A 216 27.63 -32.26 -21.21
CA GLN A 216 27.40 -30.95 -21.81
C GLN A 216 25.97 -30.82 -22.38
N LYS A 217 25.48 -31.83 -23.12
CA LYS A 217 24.09 -31.83 -23.64
C LYS A 217 23.06 -31.84 -22.51
N ARG A 218 23.29 -32.62 -21.45
CA ARG A 218 22.40 -32.66 -20.27
C ARG A 218 22.36 -31.33 -19.53
N VAL A 219 23.52 -30.73 -19.26
CA VAL A 219 23.63 -29.43 -18.58
C VAL A 219 22.98 -28.33 -19.40
N LYS A 220 23.20 -28.31 -20.72
CA LYS A 220 22.53 -27.36 -21.62
C LYS A 220 21.01 -27.53 -21.57
N LEU A 221 20.49 -28.77 -21.62
CA LEU A 221 19.05 -29.04 -21.52
C LEU A 221 18.49 -28.57 -20.18
N ILE A 222 19.12 -28.93 -19.06
CA ILE A 222 18.70 -28.53 -17.71
C ILE A 222 18.65 -26.99 -17.61
N ILE A 223 19.67 -26.29 -18.10
CA ILE A 223 19.72 -24.83 -18.02
C ILE A 223 18.66 -24.19 -18.91
N VAL A 224 18.43 -24.69 -20.13
CA VAL A 224 17.33 -24.22 -20.98
C VAL A 224 15.97 -24.45 -20.31
N VAL A 225 15.76 -25.60 -19.68
CA VAL A 225 14.52 -25.90 -18.94
C VAL A 225 14.36 -24.96 -17.75
N VAL A 226 15.40 -24.76 -16.93
CA VAL A 226 15.38 -23.85 -15.77
C VAL A 226 15.10 -22.41 -16.22
N THR A 227 15.80 -21.91 -17.24
CA THR A 227 15.59 -20.56 -17.77
C THR A 227 14.18 -20.40 -18.33
N THR A 228 13.67 -21.38 -19.08
CA THR A 228 12.30 -21.34 -19.63
C THR A 228 11.24 -21.38 -18.52
N SER A 229 11.45 -22.26 -17.53
CA SER A 229 10.61 -22.35 -16.33
C SER A 229 10.63 -21.09 -15.48
N MET A 230 11.67 -20.26 -15.58
CA MET A 230 11.78 -18.98 -14.88
C MET A 230 11.14 -17.85 -15.69
N LEU A 231 11.33 -17.83 -17.01
CA LEU A 231 10.80 -16.79 -17.91
C LEU A 231 9.27 -16.82 -18.01
N ILE A 232 8.67 -17.99 -18.27
CA ILE A 232 7.22 -18.12 -18.49
C ILE A 232 6.38 -17.56 -17.32
N PRO A 233 6.57 -18.02 -16.07
CA PRO A 233 5.80 -17.51 -14.95
C PRO A 233 6.11 -16.03 -14.70
N SER A 234 7.37 -15.60 -14.84
CA SER A 234 7.73 -14.19 -14.63
C SER A 234 7.04 -13.25 -15.61
N SER A 235 6.96 -13.63 -16.89
CA SER A 235 6.22 -12.88 -17.90
C SER A 235 4.72 -12.84 -17.60
N TYR A 236 4.13 -13.95 -17.17
CA TYR A 236 2.73 -13.99 -16.73
C TYR A 236 2.49 -13.07 -15.53
N LEU A 237 3.36 -13.11 -14.53
CA LEU A 237 3.25 -12.28 -13.32
C LEU A 237 3.39 -10.79 -13.63
N ALA A 238 4.36 -10.41 -14.46
CA ALA A 238 4.50 -9.02 -14.90
C ALA A 238 3.25 -8.54 -15.65
N PHE A 239 2.68 -9.38 -16.51
CA PHE A 239 1.42 -9.06 -17.17
C PHE A 239 0.25 -8.93 -16.19
N SER A 240 0.15 -9.83 -15.19
CA SER A 240 -0.88 -9.77 -14.15
C SER A 240 -0.79 -8.47 -13.33
N LEU A 241 0.41 -8.09 -12.91
CA LEU A 241 0.64 -6.84 -12.17
C LEU A 241 0.37 -5.60 -13.02
N TYR A 242 0.71 -5.64 -14.31
CA TYR A 242 0.34 -4.59 -15.25
C TYR A 242 -1.18 -4.43 -15.37
N VAL A 243 -1.92 -5.55 -15.49
CA VAL A 243 -3.39 -5.53 -15.56
C VAL A 243 -3.99 -5.05 -14.24
N GLU A 244 -3.44 -5.44 -13.09
CA GLU A 244 -3.85 -4.94 -11.78
C GLU A 244 -3.67 -3.43 -11.66
N GLN A 245 -2.50 -2.91 -12.07
CA GLN A 245 -2.21 -1.48 -12.02
C GLN A 245 -3.14 -0.68 -12.95
N GLN A 246 -3.44 -1.22 -14.14
CA GLN A 246 -4.44 -0.65 -15.03
C GLN A 246 -5.83 -0.69 -14.40
N PHE A 247 -6.22 -1.79 -13.76
CA PHE A 247 -7.48 -1.89 -13.04
C PHE A 247 -7.59 -0.81 -11.98
N LYS A 248 -6.62 -0.68 -11.06
CA LYS A 248 -6.60 0.34 -9.99
C LYS A 248 -6.72 1.75 -10.57
N LYS A 249 -5.91 2.09 -11.58
CA LYS A 249 -5.97 3.39 -12.26
C LYS A 249 -7.34 3.67 -12.87
N ASN A 250 -7.94 2.68 -13.55
CA ASN A 250 -9.24 2.85 -14.17
C ASN A 250 -10.36 2.92 -13.13
N VAL A 251 -10.22 2.28 -11.96
CA VAL A 251 -11.14 2.46 -10.84
C VAL A 251 -11.06 3.91 -10.37
N ASP A 252 -9.86 4.44 -10.13
CA ASP A 252 -9.70 5.84 -9.70
C ASP A 252 -10.32 6.83 -10.68
N LEU A 253 -10.04 6.67 -11.98
CA LEU A 253 -10.64 7.51 -13.02
C LEU A 253 -12.17 7.38 -13.07
N PHE A 254 -12.70 6.16 -12.92
CA PHE A 254 -14.14 5.95 -12.87
C PHE A 254 -14.78 6.59 -11.63
N LEU A 255 -14.13 6.48 -10.48
CA LEU A 255 -14.62 7.08 -9.24
C LEU A 255 -14.61 8.61 -9.34
N ASP A 256 -13.58 9.17 -9.94
CA ASP A 256 -13.47 10.62 -10.14
C ASP A 256 -14.55 11.14 -11.11
N ASP A 257 -14.73 10.47 -12.25
CA ASP A 257 -15.68 10.88 -13.30
C ASP A 257 -17.16 10.67 -12.89
N GLU A 258 -17.48 9.56 -12.22
CA GLU A 258 -18.88 9.25 -11.86
C GLU A 258 -19.28 9.74 -10.47
N PHE A 259 -18.34 9.98 -9.55
CA PHE A 259 -18.64 10.39 -8.18
C PHE A 259 -18.07 11.76 -7.81
N SER A 260 -16.74 11.92 -7.78
CA SER A 260 -16.11 13.16 -7.30
C SER A 260 -16.53 14.39 -8.11
N SER A 261 -16.52 14.28 -9.45
CA SER A 261 -16.91 15.36 -10.36
C SER A 261 -18.37 15.80 -10.21
N LYS A 262 -19.24 14.89 -9.71
CA LYS A 262 -20.67 15.12 -9.48
C LYS A 262 -20.99 15.51 -8.04
N GLY A 263 -19.96 15.70 -7.20
CA GLY A 263 -20.09 16.08 -5.80
C GLY A 263 -20.45 14.91 -4.86
N TYR A 264 -20.30 13.65 -5.31
CA TYR A 264 -20.48 12.48 -4.46
C TYR A 264 -19.16 12.09 -3.79
N THR A 265 -19.02 12.37 -2.49
CA THR A 265 -17.83 12.00 -1.72
C THR A 265 -17.84 10.51 -1.37
N VAL A 266 -16.82 9.79 -1.85
CA VAL A 266 -16.55 8.39 -1.49
C VAL A 266 -15.83 8.36 -0.14
N VAL A 267 -16.44 7.75 0.87
CA VAL A 267 -15.91 7.68 2.26
C VAL A 267 -15.12 6.40 2.51
N TYR A 268 -15.45 5.35 1.77
CA TYR A 268 -14.77 4.08 1.86
C TYR A 268 -14.55 3.52 0.48
N LYS A 269 -13.32 3.12 0.20
CA LYS A 269 -12.93 2.40 -1.00
C LYS A 269 -12.15 1.16 -0.59
N LYS A 270 -12.61 0.00 -1.04
CA LYS A 270 -11.84 -1.25 -1.00
C LYS A 270 -11.91 -1.90 -2.36
N THR A 271 -10.75 -2.18 -2.94
CA THR A 271 -10.63 -2.84 -4.24
C THR A 271 -9.93 -4.17 -4.06
N GLU A 272 -10.57 -5.25 -4.49
CA GLU A 272 -9.97 -6.58 -4.51
C GLU A 272 -9.74 -6.99 -5.97
N PHE A 273 -8.49 -7.28 -6.30
CA PHE A 273 -8.11 -7.76 -7.62
C PHE A 273 -7.64 -9.22 -7.53
N ASN A 274 -8.40 -10.09 -8.18
CA ASN A 274 -7.98 -11.44 -8.53
C ASN A 274 -8.24 -11.63 -10.03
N PRO A 275 -7.33 -12.26 -10.81
CA PRO A 275 -7.54 -12.51 -12.24
C PRO A 275 -8.90 -13.11 -12.61
N GLN A 276 -9.55 -13.86 -11.70
CA GLN A 276 -10.90 -14.40 -11.92
C GLN A 276 -12.03 -13.64 -11.21
N LYS A 277 -11.75 -12.81 -10.20
CA LYS A 277 -12.75 -12.06 -9.43
C LYS A 277 -12.23 -10.65 -9.14
N LYS A 278 -12.90 -9.66 -9.70
CA LYS A 278 -12.64 -8.24 -9.40
C LYS A 278 -13.79 -7.71 -8.57
N LYS A 279 -13.50 -7.03 -7.46
CA LYS A 279 -14.52 -6.46 -6.59
C LYS A 279 -14.15 -5.02 -6.23
N ILE A 280 -15.15 -4.14 -6.30
CA ILE A 280 -15.05 -2.76 -5.84
C ILE A 280 -16.14 -2.56 -4.79
N GLU A 281 -15.71 -2.31 -3.56
CA GLU A 281 -16.60 -1.93 -2.47
C GLU A 281 -16.47 -0.43 -2.21
N LEU A 282 -17.60 0.26 -2.26
CA LEU A 282 -17.70 1.70 -2.04
C LEU A 282 -18.70 2.00 -0.93
N ALA A 283 -18.43 3.04 -0.16
CA ALA A 283 -19.44 3.66 0.71
C ALA A 283 -19.44 5.18 0.52
N PHE A 284 -20.62 5.77 0.63
CA PHE A 284 -20.86 7.19 0.36
C PHE A 284 -21.50 7.85 1.57
N LEU A 285 -21.20 9.13 1.79
CA LEU A 285 -21.70 9.87 2.96
C LEU A 285 -23.19 10.24 2.82
N SER A 286 -23.53 10.83 1.68
CA SER A 286 -24.76 11.63 1.54
C SER A 286 -25.74 11.07 0.50
N LYS A 287 -25.24 10.26 -0.45
CA LYS A 287 -26.03 9.72 -1.55
C LYS A 287 -26.30 8.23 -1.32
N LYS A 288 -27.58 7.89 -1.20
CA LYS A 288 -28.07 6.52 -1.37
C LYS A 288 -28.33 6.29 -2.86
N PHE A 289 -27.88 5.15 -3.36
CA PHE A 289 -28.08 4.74 -4.74
C PHE A 289 -29.23 3.75 -4.81
N ASP A 290 -30.18 3.99 -5.71
CA ASP A 290 -31.25 3.03 -5.95
C ASP A 290 -30.77 1.84 -6.82
N ALA A 291 -31.61 0.81 -6.96
CA ALA A 291 -31.26 -0.38 -7.72
C ALA A 291 -31.04 -0.10 -9.23
N GLN A 292 -31.65 0.97 -9.76
CA GLN A 292 -31.56 1.35 -11.16
C GLN A 292 -30.26 2.12 -11.44
N GLU A 293 -29.91 3.10 -10.61
CA GLU A 293 -28.64 3.82 -10.59
C GLU A 293 -27.45 2.83 -10.45
N ILE A 294 -27.56 1.83 -9.56
CA ILE A 294 -26.52 0.79 -9.42
C ILE A 294 -26.39 -0.03 -10.71
N LYS A 295 -27.50 -0.35 -11.39
CA LYS A 295 -27.49 -1.10 -12.64
C LYS A 295 -26.87 -0.28 -13.78
N GLU A 296 -27.14 1.02 -13.83
CA GLU A 296 -26.51 1.95 -14.77
C GLU A 296 -25.01 2.07 -14.53
N LEU A 297 -24.59 2.25 -13.27
CA LEU A 297 -23.17 2.26 -12.87
C LEU A 297 -22.47 0.95 -13.27
N LYS A 298 -23.08 -0.22 -12.99
CA LYS A 298 -22.55 -1.51 -13.44
C LYS A 298 -22.42 -1.59 -14.96
N THR A 299 -23.36 -1.01 -15.70
CA THR A 299 -23.31 -0.99 -17.17
C THR A 299 -22.16 -0.13 -17.66
N LYS A 300 -21.97 1.08 -17.11
CA LYS A 300 -20.86 1.97 -17.44
C LYS A 300 -19.51 1.36 -17.06
N LEU A 301 -19.44 0.75 -15.88
CA LEU A 301 -18.25 0.04 -15.39
C LEU A 301 -17.87 -1.10 -16.34
N ASN A 302 -18.84 -1.83 -16.88
CA ASN A 302 -18.61 -2.88 -17.87
C ASN A 302 -18.22 -2.39 -19.27
N ARG A 303 -18.41 -1.10 -19.60
CA ARG A 303 -17.91 -0.52 -20.87
C ARG A 303 -16.40 -0.36 -20.87
N ASN A 304 -15.78 -0.17 -19.71
CA ASN A 304 -14.34 -0.07 -19.62
C ASN A 304 -13.69 -1.47 -19.70
N LYS A 305 -12.77 -1.64 -20.66
CA LYS A 305 -12.06 -2.91 -20.90
C LYS A 305 -11.40 -3.49 -19.64
N TYR A 306 -10.86 -2.64 -18.76
CA TYR A 306 -10.13 -3.06 -17.56
C TYR A 306 -11.07 -3.35 -16.38
N LEU A 307 -12.23 -2.69 -16.32
CA LEU A 307 -13.23 -2.84 -15.26
C LEU A 307 -14.32 -3.87 -15.59
N LYS A 308 -14.37 -4.38 -16.81
CA LYS A 308 -15.35 -5.40 -17.23
C LYS A 308 -15.34 -6.62 -16.29
N GLY A 309 -16.54 -7.05 -15.90
CA GLY A 309 -16.76 -8.22 -15.03
C GLY A 309 -16.51 -7.95 -13.55
N THR A 310 -16.36 -6.68 -13.15
CA THR A 310 -16.14 -6.33 -11.75
C THR A 310 -17.46 -6.25 -10.99
N GLU A 311 -17.48 -6.87 -9.82
CA GLU A 311 -18.59 -6.77 -8.90
C GLU A 311 -18.52 -5.43 -8.15
N LEU A 312 -19.51 -4.57 -8.41
CA LEU A 312 -19.69 -3.30 -7.69
C LEU A 312 -20.63 -3.53 -6.51
N LEU A 313 -20.12 -3.33 -5.30
CA LEU A 313 -20.84 -3.42 -4.05
C LEU A 313 -20.86 -2.03 -3.38
N ILE A 314 -22.01 -1.38 -3.37
CA ILE A 314 -22.19 -0.11 -2.67
C ILE A 314 -22.78 -0.42 -1.28
N ARG A 315 -21.97 -0.24 -0.25
CA ARG A 315 -22.43 -0.35 1.15
C ARG A 315 -23.13 0.95 1.52
N GLN A 316 -24.37 0.84 1.96
CA GLN A 316 -25.20 1.97 2.40
C GLN A 316 -25.62 1.72 3.85
N GLU A 317 -25.64 2.76 4.69
CA GLU A 317 -26.13 2.69 6.08
C GLU A 317 -27.52 2.04 6.08
N SER A 318 -27.60 0.86 6.69
CA SER A 318 -28.85 0.19 7.07
C SER A 318 -29.11 0.57 8.54
N ASP A 319 -30.37 0.77 8.95
CA ASP A 319 -30.75 1.17 10.32
C ASP A 319 -30.39 0.12 11.42
N ASP A 320 -29.65 -0.93 11.06
CA ASP A 320 -29.38 -2.07 11.92
C ASP A 320 -28.13 -1.82 12.78
N LYS A 321 -28.25 -2.09 14.09
CA LYS A 321 -27.23 -1.79 15.11
C LYS A 321 -25.94 -2.60 14.96
N GLN A 322 -25.87 -3.51 14.00
CA GLN A 322 -24.71 -4.35 13.69
C GLN A 322 -24.04 -3.97 12.36
N ASP A 323 -24.09 -2.70 11.93
CA ASP A 323 -23.46 -2.31 10.67
C ASP A 323 -21.93 -2.53 10.69
N PRO A 324 -21.39 -3.49 9.92
CA PRO A 324 -19.96 -3.73 9.83
C PRO A 324 -19.19 -2.52 9.27
N LEU A 325 -19.87 -1.60 8.57
CA LEU A 325 -19.29 -0.34 8.11
C LEU A 325 -18.80 0.52 9.28
N LYS A 326 -19.57 0.56 10.37
CA LYS A 326 -19.23 1.36 11.56
C LYS A 326 -18.00 0.81 12.28
N ASN A 327 -17.90 -0.51 12.38
CA ASN A 327 -16.75 -1.19 12.97
C ASN A 327 -15.50 -1.09 12.08
N ASP A 328 -15.64 -1.21 10.76
CA ASP A 328 -14.51 -1.11 9.81
C ASP A 328 -13.98 0.33 9.71
N LEU A 329 -14.88 1.33 9.74
CA LEU A 329 -14.51 2.75 9.84
C LEU A 329 -13.84 3.07 11.18
N LEU A 330 -14.37 2.59 12.31
CA LEU A 330 -13.74 2.76 13.63
C LEU A 330 -12.37 2.08 13.72
N ASN A 331 -12.21 0.91 13.09
CA ASN A 331 -10.93 0.21 13.05
C ASN A 331 -9.92 0.96 12.18
N LYS A 332 -10.32 1.48 10.99
CA LYS A 332 -9.45 2.33 10.16
C LYS A 332 -9.06 3.66 10.80
N ILE A 333 -9.92 4.23 11.65
CA ILE A 333 -9.57 5.43 12.42
C ILE A 333 -8.53 5.10 13.51
N LYS A 334 -8.52 3.87 14.03
CA LYS A 334 -7.54 3.39 15.02
C LYS A 334 -6.23 2.93 14.39
N SER A 335 -6.27 2.33 13.20
CA SER A 335 -5.08 1.95 12.43
C SER A 335 -4.66 3.13 11.55
N SER A 336 -3.69 3.93 12.00
CA SER A 336 -3.13 5.11 11.31
C SER A 336 -2.48 4.82 9.94
N GLU A 337 -3.18 4.16 9.03
CA GLU A 337 -2.65 3.65 7.75
C GLU A 337 -2.45 4.74 6.69
N ASN A 338 -3.02 5.94 6.88
CA ASN A 338 -2.74 7.16 6.12
C ASN A 338 -3.15 8.38 6.97
N GLU A 339 -2.21 9.26 7.32
CA GLU A 339 -2.50 10.46 8.12
C GLU A 339 -3.51 11.42 7.47
N MET A 340 -3.64 11.39 6.13
CA MET A 340 -4.61 12.21 5.39
C MET A 340 -6.04 11.64 5.53
N ASP A 341 -6.24 10.36 5.20
CA ASP A 341 -7.57 9.72 5.25
C ASP A 341 -8.15 9.70 6.67
N ALA A 342 -7.31 9.52 7.69
CA ALA A 342 -7.75 9.53 9.10
C ALA A 342 -8.23 10.90 9.58
N LYS A 343 -7.59 11.99 9.12
CA LYS A 343 -8.00 13.37 9.44
C LYS A 343 -9.34 13.69 8.79
N ASP A 344 -9.53 13.31 7.53
CA ASP A 344 -10.77 13.55 6.79
C ASP A 344 -11.94 12.77 7.41
N LEU A 345 -11.73 11.53 7.85
CA LEU A 345 -12.73 10.74 8.56
C LEU A 345 -13.12 11.34 9.92
N LYS A 346 -12.16 11.92 10.65
CA LYS A 346 -12.43 12.58 11.94
C LYS A 346 -13.19 13.89 11.76
N LEU A 347 -12.82 14.67 10.75
CA LEU A 347 -13.51 15.89 10.35
C LEU A 347 -14.97 15.59 9.98
N LEU A 348 -15.19 14.51 9.22
CA LEU A 348 -16.50 14.00 8.83
C LEU A 348 -17.35 13.52 10.03
N HIS A 349 -16.74 12.86 11.02
CA HIS A 349 -17.46 12.47 12.25
C HIS A 349 -17.94 13.71 13.03
N LEU A 350 -17.07 14.71 13.15
CA LEU A 350 -17.38 15.97 13.82
C LEU A 350 -18.43 16.77 13.05
N GLU A 351 -18.37 16.85 11.73
CA GLU A 351 -19.40 17.49 10.91
C GLU A 351 -20.76 16.82 11.05
N LYS A 352 -20.82 15.48 11.12
CA LYS A 352 -22.08 14.73 11.33
C LYS A 352 -22.65 14.96 12.74
N GLU A 353 -21.81 15.06 13.77
CA GLU A 353 -22.24 15.44 15.12
C GLU A 353 -22.73 16.89 15.18
N LEU A 354 -22.03 17.81 14.51
CA LEU A 354 -22.44 19.21 14.41
C LEU A 354 -23.76 19.35 13.66
N ALA A 355 -23.94 18.65 12.54
CA ALA A 355 -25.18 18.66 11.75
C ALA A 355 -26.38 18.13 12.55
N LYS A 356 -26.19 17.08 13.37
CA LYS A 356 -27.24 16.57 14.27
C LYS A 356 -27.64 17.57 15.36
N ASN A 357 -26.77 18.51 15.71
CA ASN A 357 -26.98 19.49 16.78
C ASN A 357 -27.29 20.91 16.25
N LYS A 358 -27.40 21.09 14.92
CA LYS A 358 -27.66 22.40 14.29
C LYS A 358 -29.15 22.53 13.97
N PHE A 359 -29.83 23.44 14.66
CA PHE A 359 -31.21 23.82 14.33
C PHE A 359 -31.22 25.05 13.42
N ASP A 360 -32.18 25.13 12.49
CA ASP A 360 -32.37 26.29 11.63
C ASP A 360 -33.05 27.43 12.40
N ASN A 361 -32.24 28.18 13.15
CA ASN A 361 -32.71 29.28 14.00
C ASN A 361 -33.38 30.40 13.19
N GLU A 362 -33.00 30.62 11.92
CA GLU A 362 -33.60 31.67 11.10
C GLU A 362 -35.02 31.33 10.66
N GLN A 363 -35.22 30.10 10.17
CA GLN A 363 -36.55 29.63 9.79
C GLN A 363 -37.48 29.58 11.01
N ILE A 364 -36.99 29.04 12.13
CA ILE A 364 -37.78 28.95 13.37
C ILE A 364 -38.14 30.35 13.88
N LEU A 365 -37.23 31.34 13.78
CA LEU A 365 -37.54 32.72 14.18
C LEU A 365 -38.62 33.36 13.30
N LYS A 366 -38.61 33.14 11.98
CA LYS A 366 -39.65 33.67 11.06
C LYS A 366 -41.03 33.08 11.38
N GLU A 367 -41.10 31.76 11.61
CA GLU A 367 -42.34 31.08 12.03
C GLU A 367 -42.80 31.58 13.40
N THR A 368 -41.87 31.71 14.35
CA THR A 368 -42.14 32.18 15.71
C THR A 368 -42.65 33.61 15.72
N LYS A 369 -42.09 34.53 14.92
CA LYS A 369 -42.59 35.92 14.80
C LYS A 369 -44.00 36.01 14.24
N THR A 370 -44.41 35.04 13.43
CA THR A 370 -45.76 34.97 12.86
C THR A 370 -46.78 34.56 13.93
N LEU A 371 -46.41 33.63 14.80
CA LEU A 371 -47.27 33.11 15.88
C LEU A 371 -47.20 33.95 17.17
N PHE A 372 -46.05 34.57 17.43
CA PHE A 372 -45.70 35.31 18.64
C PHE A 372 -44.91 36.59 18.27
N PRO A 373 -45.60 37.69 17.91
CA PRO A 373 -44.96 38.92 17.42
C PRO A 373 -44.07 39.63 18.45
N THR A 374 -44.19 39.27 19.73
CA THR A 374 -43.42 39.84 20.84
C THR A 374 -41.96 39.35 20.88
N ILE A 375 -41.63 38.25 20.18
CA ILE A 375 -40.29 37.65 20.15
C ILE A 375 -39.41 38.37 19.11
N SER A 376 -38.30 38.95 19.57
CA SER A 376 -37.31 39.66 18.75
C SER A 376 -36.24 38.72 18.19
N SER A 377 -35.76 37.78 19.01
CA SER A 377 -34.71 36.80 18.66
C SER A 377 -34.94 35.45 19.34
N LEU A 378 -34.39 34.39 18.74
CA LEU A 378 -34.52 33.02 19.22
C LEU A 378 -33.28 32.20 18.84
N SER A 379 -32.87 31.29 19.72
CA SER A 379 -31.85 30.28 19.46
C SER A 379 -32.27 28.95 20.07
N VAL A 380 -32.17 27.87 19.28
CA VAL A 380 -32.40 26.50 19.75
C VAL A 380 -31.06 25.81 19.87
N THR A 381 -30.81 25.17 21.01
CA THR A 381 -29.63 24.34 21.24
C THR A 381 -30.01 23.05 21.94
N LYS A 382 -29.30 21.98 21.62
CA LYS A 382 -29.37 20.73 22.36
C LYS A 382 -28.16 20.68 23.28
N THR A 383 -28.42 20.65 24.58
CA THR A 383 -27.35 20.65 25.59
C THR A 383 -27.45 19.40 26.46
N ASN A 384 -26.29 18.89 26.86
CA ASN A 384 -26.19 17.74 27.77
C ASN A 384 -25.88 18.27 29.17
N PHE A 385 -26.73 17.94 30.13
CA PHE A 385 -26.48 18.19 31.55
C PHE A 385 -25.71 17.02 32.13
N VAL A 386 -24.67 17.33 32.90
CA VAL A 386 -23.90 16.36 33.68
C VAL A 386 -24.49 16.35 35.09
N THR A 387 -24.81 15.17 35.59
CA THR A 387 -25.29 14.98 36.98
C THR A 387 -24.18 14.45 37.87
N GLU A 388 -24.31 14.60 39.19
CA GLU A 388 -23.34 14.13 40.19
C GLU A 388 -23.09 12.60 40.18
N ARG A 389 -23.89 11.82 39.44
CA ARG A 389 -23.78 10.36 39.32
C ARG A 389 -23.16 9.88 37.99
N ASP A 390 -22.30 10.69 37.38
CA ASP A 390 -21.69 10.44 36.06
C ASP A 390 -22.70 10.15 34.93
N SER A 391 -23.98 10.50 35.14
CA SER A 391 -25.04 10.31 34.16
C SER A 391 -25.27 11.62 33.40
N THR A 392 -25.39 11.54 32.08
CA THR A 392 -25.74 12.68 31.23
C THR A 392 -27.17 12.54 30.70
N TYR A 393 -27.91 13.64 30.69
CA TYR A 393 -29.20 13.72 30.00
C TYR A 393 -29.23 14.93 29.07
N ALA A 394 -29.87 14.77 27.90
CA ALA A 394 -29.95 15.81 26.90
C ALA A 394 -31.28 16.56 27.05
N ILE A 395 -31.22 17.90 27.05
CA ILE A 395 -32.41 18.75 26.93
C ILE A 395 -32.28 19.66 25.71
N THR A 396 -33.42 19.98 25.10
CA THR A 396 -33.48 20.99 24.05
C THR A 396 -33.84 22.32 24.71
N ALA A 397 -32.87 23.23 24.79
CA ALA A 397 -33.06 24.56 25.35
C ALA A 397 -33.35 25.57 24.22
N VAL A 398 -34.41 26.36 24.40
CA VAL A 398 -34.79 27.45 23.50
C VAL A 398 -34.62 28.76 24.25
N ILE A 399 -33.66 29.58 23.81
CA ILE A 399 -33.40 30.89 24.38
C ILE A 399 -34.07 31.93 23.49
N TYR A 400 -34.93 32.77 24.05
CA TYR A 400 -35.63 33.83 23.30
C TYR A 400 -35.49 35.19 23.97
N ASP A 401 -35.57 36.25 23.17
CA ASP A 401 -35.66 37.65 23.62
C ASP A 401 -36.94 38.27 23.05
N GLY A 402 -37.54 39.25 23.75
CA GLY A 402 -38.79 39.85 23.33
C GLY A 402 -39.34 40.94 24.26
N LYS A 403 -40.14 41.85 23.69
CA LYS A 403 -40.82 42.92 24.44
C LYS A 403 -42.10 42.38 25.08
N GLY A 404 -42.19 42.48 26.41
CA GLY A 404 -43.34 42.00 27.21
C GLY A 404 -43.05 40.73 28.01
N THR A 405 -43.92 40.43 28.96
CA THR A 405 -43.95 39.16 29.71
C THR A 405 -44.92 38.21 29.03
N PHE A 406 -44.48 36.98 28.77
CA PHE A 406 -45.39 35.92 28.33
C PHE A 406 -46.36 35.61 29.49
N ASN A 407 -47.66 35.55 29.20
CA ASN A 407 -48.61 34.96 30.15
C ASN A 407 -48.38 33.44 30.21
N GLU A 408 -48.66 32.79 31.34
CA GLU A 408 -48.45 31.34 31.51
C GLU A 408 -49.11 30.50 30.40
N THR A 409 -50.27 30.94 29.92
CA THR A 409 -51.01 30.29 28.82
C THR A 409 -50.25 30.36 27.48
N ASP A 410 -49.60 31.48 27.18
CA ASP A 410 -48.87 31.68 25.94
C ASP A 410 -47.52 30.95 25.97
N GLN A 411 -46.90 30.88 27.15
CA GLN A 411 -45.67 30.11 27.36
C GLN A 411 -45.92 28.61 27.16
N LYS A 412 -47.06 28.10 27.63
CA LYS A 412 -47.46 26.70 27.41
C LYS A 412 -47.71 26.39 25.93
N LYS A 413 -48.45 27.25 25.23
CA LYS A 413 -48.66 27.12 23.77
C LYS A 413 -47.36 27.17 22.97
N PHE A 414 -46.44 28.03 23.36
CA PHE A 414 -45.14 28.14 22.71
C PHE A 414 -44.29 26.88 22.92
N LYS A 415 -44.30 26.32 24.14
CA LYS A 415 -43.65 25.04 24.47
C LYS A 415 -44.22 23.87 23.67
N ASP A 416 -45.55 23.76 23.61
CA ASP A 416 -46.22 22.70 22.88
C ASP A 416 -45.91 22.77 21.38
N TRP A 417 -45.94 23.97 20.79
CA TRP A 417 -45.57 24.18 19.39
C TRP A 417 -44.11 23.79 19.10
N LEU A 418 -43.16 24.22 19.95
CA LEU A 418 -41.74 23.87 19.81
C LEU A 418 -41.51 22.36 19.94
N SER A 419 -42.22 21.68 20.85
CA SER A 419 -42.12 20.22 21.01
C SER A 419 -42.51 19.46 19.74
N VAL A 420 -43.55 19.93 19.04
CA VAL A 420 -44.02 19.35 17.77
C VAL A 420 -43.06 19.70 16.63
N ARG A 421 -42.65 20.98 16.54
CA ARG A 421 -41.79 21.46 15.44
C ARG A 421 -40.39 20.87 15.47
N LEU A 422 -39.82 20.73 16.67
CA LEU A 422 -38.47 20.19 16.89
C LEU A 422 -38.47 18.67 17.09
N ALA A 423 -39.64 18.01 17.09
CA ALA A 423 -39.81 16.57 17.30
C ALA A 423 -39.11 16.05 18.58
N VAL A 424 -39.19 16.81 19.67
CA VAL A 424 -38.55 16.49 20.96
C VAL A 424 -39.56 16.54 22.10
N LYS A 425 -39.45 15.60 23.04
CA LYS A 425 -40.37 15.48 24.19
C LYS A 425 -40.11 16.54 25.27
N ASP A 426 -38.85 16.90 25.47
CA ASP A 426 -38.41 17.81 26.54
C ASP A 426 -37.78 19.08 25.95
N VAL A 427 -38.60 20.13 25.85
CA VAL A 427 -38.17 21.48 25.47
C VAL A 427 -38.23 22.37 26.70
N GLU A 428 -37.16 23.07 27.03
CA GLU A 428 -37.16 24.12 28.05
C GLU A 428 -36.95 25.48 27.40
N ILE A 429 -37.74 26.47 27.83
CA ILE A 429 -37.72 27.81 27.25
C ILE A 429 -37.15 28.77 28.27
N PHE A 430 -36.10 29.49 27.87
CA PHE A 430 -35.41 30.49 28.69
C PHE A 430 -35.54 31.86 28.05
N LYS A 431 -36.01 32.85 28.82
CA LYS A 431 -35.95 34.24 28.39
C LYS A 431 -34.52 34.76 28.62
N LYS A 432 -33.91 35.34 27.59
CA LYS A 432 -32.66 36.09 27.72
C LYS A 432 -32.94 37.31 28.61
N GLN A 433 -32.32 37.35 29.79
CA GLN A 433 -32.46 38.47 30.72
C GLN A 433 -31.81 39.75 30.19
#